data_AF-A0A3B4HB00-F1
#
_entry.id   AF-A0A3B4HB00-F1
#
_cell.length_a   1.000
_cell.length_b   1.000
_cell.length_c   1.000
_cell.angle_alpha   90.00
_cell.angle_beta   90.00
_cell.angle_gamma   90.00
#
_symmetry.space_group_name_H-M   'P 1'
#
loop_
_entity.id
_entity.type
_entity.pdbx_description
1 polymer ?
#
loop_
_entity_poly.entity_id
_entity_poly.type
_entity_poly.pdbx_seq_one_letter_code
_entity_poly.pdbx_strand_id
1 'polypeptide(L)'
;KMAFASHSHRDPSGTYTFSSRPRAVENRSKYSETTKRHYGNIMYDRRVVRGNTYAKHILPTTAQPDPAEIRRQQANRRRAIARKQSREQFRPNTPEALEGRKHTDVQTELYLEELSNIIATTDIECQTDPFLDRPATPLFIPAKSGKDVETQIEEGELFDFDIEVQPVLEVLVGKTIEQSLLEVMEEEELACLKAQQRAFEELRNNELAEVQRLQEMERRHNEEKERRIAQQREVLRKEKEIAEKIAARAYTQQYLAGLLPAVFTSLRRHGYFYNPVEKDIETNFFPWLMDEVNNRVERRYTAREILDTMIYDVTQKRLERFNEEETQPEKSDS
;
A
#
# COMPACT_ATOMS: atom_id res chain seq x y z
N LYS A 1 -0.32 -17.91 -35.32
CA LYS A 1 -0.55 -18.90 -34.24
C LYS A 1 -0.74 -18.15 -32.92
N MET A 2 -1.98 -17.98 -32.49
CA MET A 2 -2.49 -18.07 -31.12
C MET A 2 -3.98 -17.76 -31.22
N ALA A 3 -4.79 -18.82 -31.19
CA ALA A 3 -6.24 -18.74 -31.22
C ALA A 3 -6.73 -18.38 -29.83
N PHE A 4 -7.52 -17.31 -29.71
CA PHE A 4 -8.26 -17.01 -28.49
C PHE A 4 -9.74 -17.18 -28.78
N ALA A 5 -10.25 -18.35 -28.41
CA ALA A 5 -11.67 -18.67 -28.42
C ALA A 5 -12.36 -17.93 -27.28
N SER A 6 -13.32 -17.05 -27.59
CA SER A 6 -14.22 -16.47 -26.60
C SER A 6 -15.17 -17.54 -26.09
N HIS A 7 -14.97 -17.99 -24.85
CA HIS A 7 -15.92 -18.86 -24.16
C HIS A 7 -17.10 -18.03 -23.65
N SER A 8 -18.31 -18.31 -24.12
CA SER A 8 -19.54 -17.85 -23.51
C SER A 8 -20.02 -18.90 -22.51
N HIS A 9 -19.87 -18.63 -21.22
CA HIS A 9 -20.60 -19.39 -20.19
C HIS A 9 -22.05 -18.90 -20.18
N ARG A 10 -23.00 -19.81 -20.45
CA ARG A 10 -24.44 -19.58 -20.22
C ARG A 10 -24.79 -20.17 -18.86
N ASP A 11 -25.09 -19.32 -17.89
CA ASP A 11 -25.77 -19.73 -16.66
C ASP A 11 -27.27 -20.00 -16.95
N PRO A 12 -27.91 -20.95 -16.23
CA PRO A 12 -29.29 -21.38 -16.49
C PRO A 12 -30.35 -20.32 -16.14
N SER A 13 -29.97 -19.16 -15.58
CA SER A 13 -30.87 -18.06 -15.24
C SER A 13 -31.11 -17.05 -16.37
N GLY A 14 -30.66 -17.33 -17.60
CA GLY A 14 -31.09 -16.60 -18.80
C GLY A 14 -30.68 -15.12 -18.86
N THR A 15 -29.78 -14.66 -18.00
CA THR A 15 -29.33 -13.26 -17.99
C THR A 15 -28.03 -13.13 -18.79
N TYR A 16 -28.12 -12.43 -19.94
CA TYR A 16 -26.98 -12.20 -20.84
C TYR A 16 -26.03 -11.16 -20.25
N THR A 17 -24.81 -11.58 -19.91
CA THR A 17 -23.76 -10.67 -19.41
C THR A 17 -22.68 -10.51 -20.47
N PHE A 18 -22.59 -9.31 -21.04
CA PHE A 18 -21.58 -8.95 -22.04
C PHE A 18 -20.36 -8.32 -21.34
N SER A 19 -19.19 -8.92 -21.51
CA SER A 19 -17.91 -8.32 -21.09
C SER A 19 -16.98 -8.19 -22.29
N SER A 20 -16.47 -6.98 -22.53
CA SER A 20 -15.42 -6.74 -23.53
C SER A 20 -14.19 -6.17 -22.82
N ARG A 21 -13.02 -6.74 -23.14
CA ARG A 21 -11.74 -6.17 -22.70
C ARG A 21 -11.37 -5.00 -23.62
N PRO A 22 -10.87 -3.88 -23.10
CA PRO A 22 -10.58 -2.70 -23.92
C PRO A 22 -9.44 -2.99 -24.90
N ARG A 23 -9.64 -2.60 -26.17
CA ARG A 23 -8.65 -2.69 -27.25
C ARG A 23 -8.30 -1.27 -27.70
N ALA A 24 -7.01 -0.95 -27.76
CA ALA A 24 -6.53 0.36 -28.20
C ALA A 24 -6.83 0.59 -29.70
N VAL A 25 -7.19 1.83 -30.04
CA VAL A 25 -7.59 2.25 -31.39
C VAL A 25 -6.34 2.48 -32.25
N GLU A 26 -6.25 1.82 -33.41
CA GLU A 26 -5.18 2.04 -34.39
C GLU A 26 -5.46 3.27 -35.26
N ASN A 27 -4.45 4.13 -35.43
CA ASN A 27 -4.53 5.34 -36.25
C ASN A 27 -4.58 5.00 -37.75
N ARG A 28 -5.69 5.32 -38.43
CA ARG A 28 -5.77 5.28 -39.90
C ARG A 28 -5.38 6.62 -40.53
N SER A 29 -4.71 6.53 -41.68
CA SER A 29 -4.23 7.63 -42.51
C SER A 29 -5.36 8.46 -43.13
N LYS A 30 -5.16 9.79 -43.19
CA LYS A 30 -6.07 10.76 -43.84
C LYS A 30 -6.21 10.45 -45.33
N TYR A 31 -7.45 10.36 -45.82
CA TYR A 31 -7.76 10.14 -47.24
C TYR A 31 -8.14 11.45 -47.93
N SER A 32 -7.50 11.68 -49.08
CA SER A 32 -7.65 12.82 -49.99
C SER A 32 -8.91 12.73 -50.84
N GLU A 33 -9.40 13.89 -51.24
CA GLU A 33 -10.54 14.12 -52.14
C GLU A 33 -10.41 13.39 -53.49
N THR A 34 -11.51 12.78 -53.94
CA THR A 34 -12.16 13.10 -55.22
C THR A 34 -13.30 12.12 -55.49
N THR A 35 -14.54 12.60 -55.48
CA THR A 35 -15.65 12.19 -56.38
C THR A 35 -16.88 13.01 -56.02
N LYS A 36 -17.39 13.79 -56.97
CA LYS A 36 -18.61 14.60 -56.86
C LYS A 36 -19.76 13.73 -56.36
N ARG A 37 -20.23 14.00 -55.13
CA ARG A 37 -21.49 13.45 -54.60
C ARG A 37 -22.52 14.55 -54.56
N HIS A 38 -23.64 14.30 -55.23
CA HIS A 38 -24.82 15.14 -55.25
C HIS A 38 -25.29 15.37 -53.80
N TYR A 39 -25.26 16.62 -53.32
CA TYR A 39 -25.72 16.96 -51.97
C TYR A 39 -27.25 16.87 -51.92
N GLY A 40 -27.77 15.68 -51.65
CA GLY A 40 -29.14 15.51 -51.18
C GLY A 40 -29.21 15.86 -49.69
N ASN A 41 -30.21 16.64 -49.30
CA ASN A 41 -30.43 16.99 -47.90
C ASN A 41 -30.54 15.71 -47.04
N ILE A 42 -29.57 15.51 -46.16
CA ILE A 42 -29.44 14.37 -45.23
C ILE A 42 -30.66 14.29 -44.29
N MET A 43 -31.41 15.40 -44.22
CA MET A 43 -32.70 15.55 -43.54
C MET A 43 -33.86 14.75 -44.17
N TYR A 44 -33.70 14.16 -45.35
CA TYR A 44 -34.71 13.29 -45.98
C TYR A 44 -34.18 11.93 -46.44
N ASP A 45 -32.91 11.63 -46.15
CA ASP A 45 -32.33 10.32 -46.51
C ASP A 45 -32.89 9.22 -45.60
N ARG A 46 -33.62 8.27 -46.21
CA ARG A 46 -34.23 7.12 -45.52
C ARG A 46 -33.19 6.18 -44.87
N ARG A 47 -31.91 6.28 -45.24
CA ARG A 47 -30.83 5.49 -44.64
C ARG A 47 -30.34 6.09 -43.32
N VAL A 48 -30.61 7.37 -43.06
CA VAL A 48 -30.15 8.07 -41.86
C VAL A 48 -31.24 8.00 -40.79
N VAL A 49 -31.06 7.09 -39.84
CA VAL A 49 -31.97 6.91 -38.70
C VAL A 49 -31.68 8.02 -37.68
N ARG A 50 -32.64 8.92 -37.48
CA ARG A 50 -32.52 9.99 -36.47
C ARG A 50 -33.17 9.55 -35.17
N GLY A 51 -32.41 9.62 -34.09
CA GLY A 51 -32.84 9.19 -32.75
C GLY A 51 -32.00 8.02 -32.21
N ASN A 52 -32.21 7.69 -30.94
CA ASN A 52 -31.46 6.65 -30.24
C ASN A 52 -31.75 5.26 -30.81
N THR A 53 -30.73 4.56 -31.29
CA THR A 53 -30.85 3.28 -32.02
C THR A 53 -31.04 2.05 -31.12
N TYR A 54 -31.03 2.21 -29.80
CA TYR A 54 -31.18 1.09 -28.85
C TYR A 54 -32.61 0.59 -28.66
N ALA A 55 -33.64 1.29 -29.16
CA ALA A 55 -35.05 0.93 -28.93
C ALA A 55 -35.80 0.44 -30.19
N LYS A 56 -35.10 -0.17 -31.16
CA LYS A 56 -35.78 -0.86 -32.26
C LYS A 56 -36.11 -2.29 -31.86
N HIS A 57 -37.28 -2.43 -31.22
CA HIS A 57 -37.97 -3.72 -31.12
C HIS A 57 -38.29 -4.21 -32.54
N ILE A 58 -37.75 -5.36 -32.92
CA ILE A 58 -38.14 -6.08 -34.14
C ILE A 58 -39.54 -6.64 -33.83
N LEU A 59 -40.58 -6.00 -34.35
CA LEU A 59 -41.94 -6.51 -34.21
C LEU A 59 -42.19 -7.57 -35.29
N PRO A 60 -42.67 -8.78 -34.93
CA PRO A 60 -43.21 -9.73 -35.87
C PRO A 60 -44.52 -9.20 -36.46
N THR A 61 -44.74 -9.41 -37.76
CA THR A 61 -45.88 -8.93 -38.59
C THR A 61 -47.28 -9.43 -38.17
N THR A 62 -47.47 -10.00 -36.99
CA THR A 62 -48.79 -10.47 -36.53
C THR A 62 -48.95 -10.28 -35.01
N ALA A 63 -49.14 -9.04 -34.56
CA ALA A 63 -49.54 -8.76 -33.19
C ALA A 63 -50.76 -7.83 -33.19
N GLN A 64 -51.85 -8.30 -32.58
CA GLN A 64 -53.04 -7.49 -32.30
C GLN A 64 -52.61 -6.28 -31.44
N PRO A 65 -53.14 -5.06 -31.70
CA PRO A 65 -52.72 -3.88 -30.97
C PRO A 65 -53.16 -3.95 -29.49
N ASP A 66 -52.21 -3.69 -28.61
CA ASP A 66 -52.34 -3.68 -27.15
C ASP A 66 -53.40 -2.63 -26.71
N PRO A 67 -54.38 -2.95 -25.85
CA PRO A 67 -55.43 -2.02 -25.40
C PRO A 67 -54.93 -0.67 -24.85
N ALA A 68 -53.66 -0.60 -24.42
CA ALA A 68 -53.02 0.65 -24.00
C ALA A 68 -52.73 1.64 -25.16
N GLU A 69 -52.41 1.15 -26.37
CA GLU A 69 -52.18 1.99 -27.54
C GLU A 69 -53.48 2.58 -28.09
N ILE A 70 -54.59 1.84 -28.00
CA ILE A 70 -55.93 2.30 -28.39
C ILE A 70 -56.38 3.46 -27.49
N ARG A 71 -56.11 3.39 -26.17
CA ARG A 71 -56.38 4.51 -25.24
C ARG A 71 -55.53 5.74 -25.58
N ARG A 72 -54.25 5.57 -25.94
CA ARG A 72 -53.38 6.68 -26.39
C ARG A 72 -53.88 7.32 -27.69
N GLN A 73 -54.33 6.53 -28.66
CA GLN A 73 -54.92 7.07 -29.89
C GLN A 73 -56.22 7.84 -29.63
N GLN A 74 -57.09 7.36 -28.75
CA GLN A 74 -58.31 8.08 -28.36
C GLN A 74 -58.01 9.39 -27.63
N ALA A 75 -57.01 9.41 -26.73
CA ALA A 75 -56.57 10.63 -26.06
C ALA A 75 -55.98 11.65 -27.04
N ASN A 76 -55.15 11.21 -28.00
CA ASN A 76 -54.63 12.08 -29.06
C ASN A 76 -55.74 12.60 -29.97
N ARG A 77 -56.74 11.78 -30.30
CA ARG A 77 -57.91 12.20 -31.08
C ARG A 77 -58.73 13.27 -30.33
N ARG A 78 -58.94 13.10 -29.02
CA ARG A 78 -59.59 14.13 -28.16
C ARG A 78 -58.77 15.43 -28.14
N ARG A 79 -57.45 15.34 -27.99
CA ARG A 79 -56.56 16.52 -27.97
C ARG A 79 -56.56 17.27 -29.31
N ALA A 80 -56.61 16.54 -30.43
CA ALA A 80 -56.72 17.13 -31.76
C ALA A 80 -58.06 17.86 -31.97
N ILE A 81 -59.17 17.30 -31.47
CA ILE A 81 -60.50 17.93 -31.51
C ILE A 81 -60.51 19.21 -30.66
N ALA A 82 -59.97 19.17 -29.43
CA ALA A 82 -59.85 20.34 -28.57
C ALA A 82 -59.00 21.45 -29.21
N ARG A 83 -57.92 21.08 -29.90
CA ARG A 83 -57.07 22.04 -30.64
C ARG A 83 -57.81 22.67 -31.82
N LYS A 84 -58.68 21.92 -32.51
CA LYS A 84 -59.54 22.45 -33.58
C LYS A 84 -60.57 23.44 -33.04
N GLN A 85 -61.21 23.12 -31.91
CA GLN A 85 -62.15 24.03 -31.23
C GLN A 85 -61.46 25.32 -30.73
N SER A 86 -60.25 25.23 -30.17
CA SER A 86 -59.49 26.43 -29.78
C SER A 86 -59.12 27.32 -30.98
N ARG A 87 -58.88 26.71 -32.16
CA ARG A 87 -58.61 27.45 -33.40
C ARG A 87 -59.85 28.14 -33.96
N GLU A 88 -61.04 27.63 -33.68
CA GLU A 88 -62.31 28.27 -34.04
C GLU A 88 -62.62 29.43 -33.07
N GLN A 89 -62.26 29.32 -31.78
CA GLN A 89 -62.41 30.41 -30.79
C GLN A 89 -61.47 31.61 -31.02
N PHE A 90 -60.31 31.40 -31.63
CA PHE A 90 -59.32 32.46 -31.91
C PHE A 90 -59.41 33.05 -33.33
N ARG A 91 -60.46 32.76 -34.10
CA ARG A 91 -60.72 33.53 -35.33
C ARG A 91 -61.34 34.87 -34.95
N PRO A 92 -60.78 36.01 -35.37
CA PRO A 92 -61.52 37.27 -35.29
C PRO A 92 -62.80 37.12 -36.13
N ASN A 93 -63.96 37.27 -35.50
CA ASN A 93 -65.25 37.13 -36.16
C ASN A 93 -65.42 38.25 -37.20
N THR A 94 -65.29 37.91 -38.49
CA THR A 94 -65.96 38.69 -39.53
C THR A 94 -67.47 38.58 -39.29
N PRO A 95 -68.21 39.71 -39.21
CA PRO A 95 -69.63 39.69 -38.93
C PRO A 95 -70.39 38.83 -39.95
N GLU A 96 -71.44 38.15 -39.50
CA GLU A 96 -72.24 37.24 -40.33
C GLU A 96 -72.96 37.99 -41.45
N ALA A 97 -73.21 37.31 -42.58
CA ALA A 97 -73.92 37.91 -43.71
C ALA A 97 -75.36 38.27 -43.31
N LEU A 98 -75.79 39.48 -43.63
CA LEU A 98 -77.19 39.88 -43.45
C LEU A 98 -78.12 38.96 -44.26
N GLU A 99 -79.29 38.66 -43.70
CA GLU A 99 -80.23 37.68 -44.24
C GLU A 99 -80.63 38.03 -45.68
N GLY A 100 -80.38 37.10 -46.62
CA GLY A 100 -80.62 37.28 -48.06
C GLY A 100 -79.40 37.74 -48.88
N ARG A 101 -78.22 37.98 -48.26
CA ARG A 101 -76.96 38.25 -48.98
C ARG A 101 -75.92 37.17 -48.69
N LYS A 102 -75.13 36.81 -49.70
CA LYS A 102 -73.96 35.93 -49.54
C LYS A 102 -72.69 36.77 -49.63
N HIS A 103 -71.74 36.53 -48.72
CA HIS A 103 -70.40 37.08 -48.86
C HIS A 103 -69.70 36.39 -50.04
N THR A 104 -69.09 37.18 -50.92
CA THR A 104 -68.26 36.72 -52.03
C THR A 104 -66.87 37.32 -51.85
N ASP A 105 -65.84 36.51 -52.02
CA ASP A 105 -64.46 36.99 -51.92
C ASP A 105 -64.15 37.91 -53.10
N VAL A 106 -63.78 39.16 -52.80
CA VAL A 106 -63.36 40.16 -53.79
C VAL A 106 -61.84 40.16 -53.85
N GLN A 107 -61.25 40.21 -55.05
CA GLN A 107 -59.81 40.40 -55.21
C GLN A 107 -59.40 41.76 -54.62
N THR A 108 -58.83 41.76 -53.43
CA THR A 108 -58.24 42.94 -52.78
C THR A 108 -56.73 43.03 -53.01
N GLU A 109 -56.19 42.21 -53.91
CA GLU A 109 -54.81 42.28 -54.37
C GLU A 109 -54.65 43.41 -55.40
N LEU A 110 -53.50 44.10 -55.35
CA LEU A 110 -53.24 45.30 -56.15
C LEU A 110 -53.12 44.92 -57.64
N TYR A 111 -54.21 45.03 -58.40
CA TYR A 111 -54.24 44.83 -59.85
C TYR A 111 -54.24 46.20 -60.54
N LEU A 112 -53.12 46.56 -61.17
CA LEU A 112 -52.97 47.83 -61.92
C LEU A 112 -53.22 47.56 -63.41
N GLU A 113 -54.24 48.21 -63.96
CA GLU A 113 -54.56 48.19 -65.39
C GLU A 113 -54.17 49.56 -65.97
N GLU A 114 -53.21 49.60 -66.91
CA GLU A 114 -52.80 50.86 -67.56
C GLU A 114 -53.86 51.29 -68.57
N LEU A 115 -54.66 52.30 -68.22
CA LEU A 115 -55.64 52.91 -69.12
C LEU A 115 -54.96 53.99 -69.98
N SER A 116 -54.62 53.68 -71.23
CA SER A 116 -54.06 54.63 -72.19
C SER A 116 -55.15 55.44 -72.89
N ASN A 117 -55.66 56.50 -72.24
CA ASN A 117 -56.49 57.52 -72.90
C ASN A 117 -55.69 58.83 -73.00
N ILE A 118 -55.20 59.15 -74.19
CA ILE A 118 -54.60 60.45 -74.51
C ILE A 118 -55.75 61.45 -74.64
N ILE A 119 -55.81 62.43 -73.73
CA ILE A 119 -56.82 63.49 -73.76
C ILE A 119 -56.31 64.59 -74.70
N ALA A 120 -57.09 64.95 -75.72
CA ALA A 120 -56.74 66.01 -76.66
C ALA A 120 -56.83 67.40 -75.98
N THR A 121 -55.73 68.14 -75.98
CA THR A 121 -55.69 69.53 -75.52
C THR A 121 -56.05 70.47 -76.67
N THR A 122 -57.13 71.23 -76.50
CA THR A 122 -57.47 72.36 -77.38
C THR A 122 -56.91 73.64 -76.78
N ASP A 123 -56.04 74.32 -77.53
CA ASP A 123 -55.49 75.63 -77.17
C ASP A 123 -56.51 76.73 -77.43
N ILE A 124 -56.76 77.57 -76.43
CA ILE A 124 -57.64 78.75 -76.51
C ILE A 124 -56.77 79.97 -76.23
N GLU A 125 -56.62 80.84 -77.23
CA GLU A 125 -55.88 82.09 -77.10
C GLU A 125 -56.84 83.24 -76.76
N CYS A 126 -56.66 83.86 -75.60
CA CYS A 126 -57.40 85.06 -75.18
C CYS A 126 -56.46 86.27 -75.13
N GLN A 127 -56.79 87.32 -75.89
CA GLN A 127 -56.08 88.61 -75.90
C GLN A 127 -56.25 89.30 -74.54
N THR A 128 -55.14 89.52 -73.84
CA THR A 128 -55.08 90.16 -72.51
C THR A 128 -54.63 91.62 -72.63
N ASP A 129 -55.36 92.52 -71.99
CA ASP A 129 -54.97 93.93 -71.83
C ASP A 129 -53.74 94.06 -70.90
N PRO A 130 -52.91 95.10 -71.02
CA PRO A 130 -51.71 95.28 -70.21
C PRO A 130 -52.05 95.46 -68.72
N PHE A 131 -51.53 94.56 -67.88
CA PHE A 131 -51.67 94.56 -66.42
C PHE A 131 -50.91 95.74 -65.81
N LEU A 132 -51.60 96.62 -65.07
CA LEU A 132 -50.95 97.61 -64.19
C LEU A 132 -50.68 96.95 -62.82
N ASP A 133 -49.46 97.13 -62.29
CA ASP A 133 -49.05 96.53 -61.01
C ASP A 133 -49.89 97.05 -59.84
N ARG A 134 -50.75 96.16 -59.33
CA ARG A 134 -51.46 96.35 -58.05
C ARG A 134 -50.49 96.01 -56.91
N PRO A 135 -50.38 96.84 -55.85
CA PRO A 135 -49.57 96.47 -54.69
C PRO A 135 -50.09 95.17 -54.07
N ALA A 136 -49.17 94.34 -53.57
CA ALA A 136 -49.50 93.04 -52.99
C ALA A 136 -50.52 93.20 -51.85
N THR A 137 -51.63 92.48 -51.93
CA THR A 137 -52.63 92.43 -50.86
C THR A 137 -51.99 91.90 -49.57
N PRO A 138 -52.18 92.58 -48.43
CA PRO A 138 -51.58 92.13 -47.17
C PRO A 138 -52.09 90.72 -46.80
N LEU A 139 -51.18 89.88 -46.32
CA LEU A 139 -51.48 88.53 -45.86
C LEU A 139 -52.44 88.59 -44.67
N PHE A 140 -53.61 87.97 -44.80
CA PHE A 140 -54.56 87.82 -43.69
C PHE A 140 -54.03 86.79 -42.70
N ILE A 141 -53.66 87.24 -41.49
CA ILE A 141 -53.30 86.37 -40.37
C ILE A 141 -54.53 86.29 -39.45
N PRO A 142 -55.22 85.14 -39.36
CA PRO A 142 -56.35 84.97 -38.45
C PRO A 142 -55.90 85.17 -37.00
N ALA A 143 -56.71 85.88 -36.20
CA ALA A 143 -56.48 85.93 -34.75
C ALA A 143 -56.63 84.51 -34.17
N LYS A 144 -55.67 84.07 -33.34
CA LYS A 144 -55.79 82.80 -32.63
C LYS A 144 -57.08 82.82 -31.79
N SER A 145 -58.03 81.94 -32.11
CA SER A 145 -59.26 81.75 -31.35
C SER A 145 -59.17 80.43 -30.59
N GLY A 146 -59.00 80.52 -29.28
CA GLY A 146 -58.83 79.41 -28.35
C GLY A 146 -58.24 79.92 -27.03
N LYS A 147 -58.56 79.26 -25.90
CA LYS A 147 -57.88 79.50 -24.62
C LYS A 147 -56.77 78.46 -24.48
N ASP A 148 -55.53 78.92 -24.40
CA ASP A 148 -54.40 78.05 -24.09
C ASP A 148 -54.46 77.67 -22.60
N VAL A 149 -54.47 76.36 -22.30
CA VAL A 149 -54.45 75.80 -20.94
C VAL A 149 -53.29 74.82 -20.88
N GLU A 150 -52.35 75.05 -19.97
CA GLU A 150 -51.32 74.08 -19.64
C GLU A 150 -51.75 73.24 -18.44
N THR A 151 -51.48 71.94 -18.52
CA THR A 151 -51.66 71.01 -17.41
C THR A 151 -50.32 70.35 -17.18
N GLN A 152 -49.72 70.60 -16.02
CA GLN A 152 -48.47 69.99 -15.58
C GLN A 152 -48.75 69.17 -14.32
N ILE A 153 -48.12 68.01 -14.24
CA ILE A 153 -48.16 67.14 -13.06
C ILE A 153 -46.95 67.48 -12.20
N GLU A 154 -47.18 67.82 -10.93
CA GLU A 154 -46.13 68.19 -9.99
C GLU A 154 -45.47 66.97 -9.35
N GLU A 155 -44.25 67.14 -8.83
CA GLU A 155 -43.51 66.05 -8.19
C GLU A 155 -44.29 65.50 -6.98
N GLY A 156 -44.63 64.21 -7.05
CA GLY A 156 -45.39 63.50 -6.01
C GLY A 156 -46.91 63.37 -6.24
N GLU A 157 -47.48 64.01 -7.28
CA GLU A 157 -48.92 63.95 -7.54
C GLU A 157 -49.41 62.56 -8.03
N LEU A 158 -48.52 61.78 -8.63
CA LEU A 158 -48.77 60.41 -9.11
C LEU A 158 -48.19 59.31 -8.19
N PHE A 159 -47.64 59.67 -7.03
CA PHE A 159 -46.98 58.69 -6.17
C PHE A 159 -47.99 57.78 -5.47
N ASP A 160 -47.90 56.47 -5.74
CA ASP A 160 -48.66 55.44 -5.03
C ASP A 160 -47.72 54.64 -4.12
N PHE A 161 -47.87 54.85 -2.81
CA PHE A 161 -47.00 54.22 -1.81
C PHE A 161 -47.05 52.69 -1.88
N ASP A 162 -48.22 52.10 -2.11
CA ASP A 162 -48.39 50.64 -2.05
C ASP A 162 -47.68 49.94 -3.21
N ILE A 163 -47.58 50.60 -4.36
CA ILE A 163 -46.85 50.10 -5.54
C ILE A 163 -45.34 50.32 -5.35
N GLU A 164 -44.92 51.52 -4.92
CA GLU A 164 -43.51 51.87 -4.92
C GLU A 164 -42.72 51.32 -3.73
N VAL A 165 -43.38 50.95 -2.63
CA VAL A 165 -42.73 50.27 -1.50
C VAL A 165 -42.47 48.79 -1.79
N GLN A 166 -43.23 48.18 -2.72
CA GLN A 166 -43.19 46.74 -2.96
C GLN A 166 -41.78 46.21 -3.31
N PRO A 167 -40.99 46.84 -4.20
CA PRO A 167 -39.64 46.39 -4.52
C PRO A 167 -38.66 46.55 -3.33
N VAL A 168 -38.83 47.61 -2.53
CA VAL A 168 -37.99 47.86 -1.36
C VAL A 168 -38.23 46.78 -0.31
N LEU A 169 -39.50 46.46 -0.07
CA LEU A 169 -39.91 45.46 0.91
C LEU A 169 -39.52 44.04 0.47
N GLU A 170 -39.64 43.74 -0.82
CA GLU A 170 -39.18 42.46 -1.40
C GLU A 170 -37.67 42.27 -1.21
N VAL A 171 -36.85 43.30 -1.47
CA VAL A 171 -35.40 43.23 -1.25
C VAL A 171 -35.07 43.11 0.24
N LEU A 172 -35.74 43.87 1.10
CA LEU A 172 -35.50 43.82 2.55
C LEU A 172 -35.82 42.44 3.13
N VAL A 173 -37.00 41.90 2.81
CA VAL A 173 -37.44 40.58 3.28
C VAL A 173 -36.62 39.47 2.65
N GLY A 174 -36.31 39.58 1.36
CA GLY A 174 -35.46 38.61 0.66
C GLY A 174 -34.07 38.55 1.29
N LYS A 175 -33.45 39.71 1.54
CA LYS A 175 -32.11 39.77 2.13
C LYS A 175 -32.07 39.30 3.57
N THR A 176 -33.07 39.63 4.38
CA THR A 176 -33.12 39.19 5.79
C THR A 176 -33.32 37.68 5.88
N ILE A 177 -34.19 37.10 5.05
CA ILE A 177 -34.39 35.64 5.00
C ILE A 177 -33.11 34.95 4.51
N GLU A 178 -32.52 35.42 3.41
CA GLU A 178 -31.28 34.85 2.86
C GLU A 178 -30.14 34.87 3.88
N GLN A 179 -29.94 36.02 4.54
CA GLN A 179 -28.92 36.15 5.57
C GLN A 179 -29.19 35.22 6.76
N SER A 180 -30.43 35.17 7.27
CA SER A 180 -30.78 34.30 8.39
C SER A 180 -30.58 32.82 8.06
N LEU A 181 -30.86 32.40 6.82
CA LEU A 181 -30.66 31.02 6.39
C LEU A 181 -29.17 30.66 6.35
N LEU A 182 -28.33 31.56 5.82
CA LEU A 182 -26.88 31.36 5.78
C LEU A 182 -26.28 31.26 7.19
N GLU A 183 -26.70 32.12 8.11
CA GLU A 183 -26.23 32.10 9.50
C GLU A 183 -26.61 30.79 10.20
N VAL A 184 -27.86 30.33 10.06
CA VAL A 184 -28.30 29.06 10.67
C VAL A 184 -27.54 27.87 10.06
N MET A 185 -27.32 27.87 8.75
CA MET A 185 -26.53 26.80 8.10
C MET A 185 -25.09 26.77 8.60
N GLU A 186 -24.44 27.94 8.75
CA GLU A 186 -23.09 28.02 9.29
C GLU A 186 -23.02 27.53 10.75
N GLU A 187 -24.00 27.91 11.58
CA GLU A 187 -24.08 27.45 12.97
C GLU A 187 -24.22 25.93 13.09
N GLU A 188 -25.07 25.31 12.25
CA GLU A 188 -25.24 23.87 12.22
C GLU A 188 -23.97 23.14 11.75
N GLU A 189 -23.30 23.64 10.71
CA GLU A 189 -22.03 23.09 10.23
C GLU A 189 -20.96 23.16 11.32
N LEU A 190 -20.83 24.31 11.99
CA LEU A 190 -19.86 24.53 13.04
C LEU A 190 -20.17 23.66 14.27
N ALA A 191 -21.44 23.45 14.60
CA ALA A 191 -21.87 22.53 15.65
C ALA A 191 -21.51 21.06 15.31
N CYS A 192 -21.71 20.65 14.06
CA CYS A 192 -21.36 19.32 13.56
C CYS A 192 -19.85 19.08 13.64
N LEU A 193 -19.03 20.02 13.16
CA LEU A 193 -17.58 19.93 13.23
C LEU A 193 -17.08 19.86 14.69
N LYS A 194 -17.62 20.69 15.58
CA LYS A 194 -17.29 20.64 17.02
C LYS A 194 -17.67 19.32 17.66
N ALA A 195 -18.80 18.73 17.28
CA ALA A 195 -19.22 17.42 17.79
C ALA A 195 -18.27 16.31 17.31
N GLN A 196 -17.90 16.34 16.02
CA GLN A 196 -16.93 15.41 15.45
C GLN A 196 -15.55 15.53 16.11
N GLN A 197 -15.07 16.76 16.32
CA GLN A 197 -13.80 17.02 16.99
C GLN A 197 -13.80 16.45 18.41
N ARG A 198 -14.86 16.71 19.20
CA ARG A 198 -14.99 16.17 20.56
C ARG A 198 -14.97 14.65 20.58
N ALA A 199 -15.74 14.00 19.69
CA ALA A 199 -15.76 12.55 19.58
C ALA A 199 -14.37 11.97 19.23
N PHE A 200 -13.64 12.63 18.33
CA PHE A 200 -12.28 12.23 17.97
C PHE A 200 -11.29 12.42 19.12
N GLU A 201 -11.37 13.54 19.83
CA GLU A 201 -10.53 13.81 21.00
C GLU A 201 -10.78 12.80 22.14
N GLU A 202 -12.04 12.45 22.39
CA GLU A 202 -12.41 11.40 23.35
C GLU A 202 -11.81 10.05 22.97
N LEU A 203 -11.96 9.63 21.71
CA LEU A 203 -11.38 8.38 21.20
C LEU A 203 -9.85 8.39 21.36
N ARG A 204 -9.19 9.47 20.92
CA ARG A 204 -7.74 9.62 21.00
C ARG A 204 -7.23 9.60 22.44
N ASN A 205 -7.95 10.22 23.37
CA ASN A 205 -7.58 10.20 24.78
C ASN A 205 -7.73 8.80 25.38
N ASN A 206 -8.77 8.06 25.01
CA ASN A 206 -8.95 6.66 25.42
C ASN A 206 -7.85 5.76 24.87
N GLU A 207 -7.52 5.88 23.59
CA GLU A 207 -6.44 5.14 22.95
C GLU A 207 -5.08 5.45 23.59
N LEU A 208 -4.80 6.73 23.88
CA LEU A 208 -3.57 7.15 24.54
C LEU A 208 -3.45 6.51 25.94
N ALA A 209 -4.53 6.51 26.72
CA ALA A 209 -4.56 5.89 28.04
C ALA A 209 -4.33 4.38 27.96
N GLU A 210 -4.91 3.70 26.97
CA GLU A 210 -4.69 2.27 26.74
C GLU A 210 -3.24 1.96 26.36
N VAL A 211 -2.66 2.73 25.43
CA VAL A 211 -1.26 2.58 25.02
C VAL A 211 -0.32 2.76 26.21
N GLN A 212 -0.54 3.78 27.05
CA GLN A 212 0.25 3.99 28.26
C GLN A 212 0.15 2.80 29.22
N ARG A 213 -1.05 2.24 29.41
CA ARG A 213 -1.26 1.03 30.23
C ARG A 213 -0.48 -0.17 29.68
N LEU A 214 -0.54 -0.40 28.36
CA LEU A 214 0.19 -1.49 27.71
C LEU A 214 1.70 -1.32 27.81
N GLN A 215 2.21 -0.11 27.57
CA GLN A 215 3.64 0.21 27.68
C GLN A 215 4.18 -0.04 29.10
N GLU A 216 3.43 0.35 30.13
CA GLU A 216 3.84 0.12 31.52
C GLU A 216 3.87 -1.38 31.86
N MET A 217 2.91 -2.17 31.36
CA MET A 217 2.92 -3.63 31.51
C MET A 217 4.09 -4.26 30.77
N GLU A 218 4.36 -3.84 29.54
CA GLU A 218 5.49 -4.29 28.73
C GLU A 218 6.82 -3.96 29.42
N ARG A 219 6.95 -2.77 30.02
CA ARG A 219 8.14 -2.36 30.77
C ARG A 219 8.40 -3.33 31.92
N ARG A 220 7.38 -3.61 32.75
CA ARG A 220 7.49 -4.55 33.88
C ARG A 220 7.85 -5.96 33.44
N HIS A 221 7.21 -6.44 32.36
CA HIS A 221 7.49 -7.77 31.82
C HIS A 221 8.93 -7.87 31.28
N ASN A 222 9.40 -6.85 30.58
CA ASN A 222 10.78 -6.82 30.06
C ASN A 222 11.80 -6.74 31.20
N GLU A 223 11.56 -5.91 32.22
CA GLU A 223 12.41 -5.86 33.42
C GLU A 223 12.50 -7.23 34.11
N GLU A 224 11.38 -7.96 34.27
CA GLU A 224 11.41 -9.30 34.85
C GLU A 224 12.15 -10.28 33.93
N LYS A 225 11.89 -10.25 32.62
CA LYS A 225 12.55 -11.11 31.64
C LYS A 225 14.07 -10.93 31.66
N GLU A 226 14.55 -9.68 31.71
CA GLU A 226 15.97 -9.38 31.81
C GLU A 226 16.59 -9.93 33.11
N ARG A 227 15.89 -9.79 34.25
CA ARG A 227 16.34 -10.37 35.52
C ARG A 227 16.45 -11.89 35.43
N ARG A 228 15.47 -12.57 34.81
CA ARG A 228 15.51 -14.03 34.60
C ARG A 228 16.66 -14.45 33.69
N ILE A 229 16.90 -13.72 32.60
CA ILE A 229 18.02 -13.98 31.69
C ILE A 229 19.36 -13.81 32.42
N ALA A 230 19.52 -12.75 33.22
CA ALA A 230 20.72 -12.52 33.99
C ALA A 230 20.98 -13.65 35.00
N GLN A 231 19.94 -14.08 35.73
CA GLN A 231 20.02 -15.22 36.65
C GLN A 231 20.44 -16.50 35.91
N GLN A 232 19.77 -16.82 34.80
CA GLN A 232 20.08 -18.02 34.02
C GLN A 232 21.50 -18.01 33.47
N ARG A 233 21.99 -16.84 33.05
CA ARG A 233 23.36 -16.67 32.56
C ARG A 233 24.39 -16.96 33.65
N GLU A 234 24.14 -16.49 34.88
CA GLU A 234 25.00 -16.79 36.04
C GLU A 234 24.97 -18.28 36.41
N VAL A 235 23.80 -18.93 36.37
CA VAL A 235 23.69 -20.38 36.57
C VAL A 235 24.51 -21.14 35.54
N LEU A 236 24.34 -20.82 34.25
CA LEU A 236 25.05 -21.47 33.16
C LEU A 236 26.57 -21.25 33.25
N ARG A 237 27.03 -20.07 33.70
CA ARG A 237 28.46 -19.83 33.97
C ARG A 237 28.99 -20.79 35.04
N LYS A 238 28.27 -20.90 36.16
CA LYS A 238 28.64 -21.82 37.26
C LYS A 238 28.60 -23.28 36.82
N GLU A 239 27.63 -23.68 36.03
CA GLU A 239 27.54 -25.04 35.48
C GLU A 239 28.75 -25.38 34.61
N LYS A 240 29.20 -24.45 33.74
CA LYS A 240 30.43 -24.62 32.95
C LYS A 240 31.65 -24.78 33.84
N GLU A 241 31.83 -23.90 34.83
CA GLU A 241 32.94 -23.98 35.79
C GLU A 241 32.94 -25.32 36.55
N ILE A 242 31.76 -25.81 36.95
CA ILE A 242 31.62 -27.09 37.64
C ILE A 242 31.94 -28.25 36.69
N ALA A 243 31.43 -28.22 35.46
CA ALA A 243 31.68 -29.25 34.46
C ALA A 243 33.18 -29.37 34.15
N GLU A 244 33.88 -28.24 33.99
CA GLU A 244 35.34 -28.20 33.80
C GLU A 244 36.09 -28.77 35.00
N LYS A 245 35.70 -28.41 36.23
CA LYS A 245 36.30 -28.97 37.46
C LYS A 245 36.10 -30.48 37.56
N ILE A 246 34.91 -30.98 37.22
CA ILE A 246 34.60 -32.42 37.21
C ILE A 246 35.43 -33.12 36.13
N ALA A 247 35.51 -32.56 34.94
CA ALA A 247 36.31 -33.10 33.84
C ALA A 247 37.80 -33.17 34.20
N ALA A 248 38.37 -32.10 34.77
CA ALA A 248 39.75 -32.07 35.24
C ALA A 248 40.01 -33.10 36.35
N ARG A 249 39.08 -33.25 37.31
CA ARG A 249 39.16 -34.28 38.34
C ARG A 249 39.12 -35.69 37.76
N ALA A 250 38.19 -35.97 36.85
CA ALA A 250 38.09 -37.27 36.20
C ALA A 250 39.35 -37.59 35.38
N TYR A 251 39.86 -36.61 34.62
CA TYR A 251 41.08 -36.72 33.84
C TYR A 251 42.30 -37.01 34.70
N THR A 252 42.49 -36.24 35.78
CA THR A 252 43.60 -36.46 36.72
C THR A 252 43.53 -37.82 37.40
N GLN A 253 42.33 -38.28 37.79
CA GLN A 253 42.15 -39.62 38.35
C GLN A 253 42.53 -40.73 37.36
N GLN A 254 42.07 -40.64 36.11
CA GLN A 254 42.42 -41.60 35.06
C GLN A 254 43.92 -41.59 34.76
N TYR A 255 44.53 -40.40 34.66
CA TYR A 255 45.96 -40.25 34.40
C TYR A 255 46.81 -40.81 35.55
N LEU A 256 46.50 -40.45 36.80
CA LEU A 256 47.22 -40.92 37.99
C LEU A 256 47.08 -42.44 38.17
N ALA A 257 45.90 -43.00 37.88
CA ALA A 257 45.67 -44.44 37.93
C ALA A 257 46.57 -45.21 36.96
N GLY A 258 46.89 -44.64 35.79
CA GLY A 258 47.85 -45.23 34.84
C GLY A 258 49.31 -44.91 35.16
N LEU A 259 49.60 -43.71 35.68
CA LEU A 259 50.95 -43.25 35.97
C LEU A 259 51.59 -44.04 37.11
N LEU A 260 50.87 -44.29 38.20
CA LEU A 260 51.43 -45.01 39.35
C LEU A 260 51.97 -46.39 38.94
N PRO A 261 51.18 -47.32 38.34
CA PRO A 261 51.71 -48.59 37.87
C PRO A 261 52.85 -48.46 36.86
N ALA A 262 52.79 -47.48 35.95
CA ALA A 262 53.84 -47.26 34.95
C ALA A 262 55.18 -46.83 35.60
N VAL A 263 55.13 -45.90 36.55
CA VAL A 263 56.31 -45.46 37.32
C VAL A 263 56.84 -46.61 38.18
N PHE A 264 55.98 -47.31 38.93
CA PHE A 264 56.40 -48.46 39.74
C PHE A 264 57.03 -49.57 38.89
N THR A 265 56.46 -49.87 37.72
CA THR A 265 57.02 -50.84 36.78
C THR A 265 58.35 -50.37 36.20
N SER A 266 58.46 -49.09 35.82
CA SER A 266 59.72 -48.51 35.35
C SER A 266 60.81 -48.56 36.42
N LEU A 267 60.50 -48.15 37.65
CA LEU A 267 61.45 -48.14 38.76
C LEU A 267 61.88 -49.57 39.14
N ARG A 268 60.95 -50.53 39.06
CA ARG A 268 61.26 -51.97 39.22
C ARG A 268 62.14 -52.51 38.11
N ARG A 269 61.88 -52.14 36.84
CA ARG A 269 62.72 -52.52 35.69
C ARG A 269 64.14 -51.95 35.78
N HIS A 270 64.28 -50.72 36.27
CA HIS A 270 65.59 -50.10 36.50
C HIS A 270 66.28 -50.59 37.78
N GLY A 271 65.68 -51.56 38.51
CA GLY A 271 66.32 -52.23 39.64
C GLY A 271 66.39 -51.41 40.93
N TYR A 272 65.64 -50.32 41.08
CA TYR A 272 65.64 -49.52 42.31
C TYR A 272 64.87 -50.18 43.47
N PHE A 273 63.91 -51.05 43.17
CA PHE A 273 63.22 -51.86 44.18
C PHE A 273 63.98 -53.16 44.41
N TYR A 274 64.77 -53.20 45.48
CA TYR A 274 65.52 -54.39 45.89
C TYR A 274 64.68 -55.27 46.82
N ASN A 275 64.89 -56.58 46.77
CA ASN A 275 64.41 -57.45 47.84
C ASN A 275 65.32 -57.24 49.07
N PRO A 276 64.78 -56.83 50.23
CA PRO A 276 65.59 -56.58 51.43
C PRO A 276 66.41 -57.81 51.82
N VAL A 277 65.90 -59.02 51.57
CA VAL A 277 66.61 -60.27 51.86
C VAL A 277 67.82 -60.46 50.93
N GLU A 278 67.66 -60.17 49.65
CA GLU A 278 68.75 -60.30 48.66
C GLU A 278 69.87 -59.30 48.95
N LYS A 279 69.50 -58.05 49.26
CA LYS A 279 70.48 -57.03 49.65
C LYS A 279 71.17 -57.34 50.98
N ASP A 280 70.45 -57.88 51.95
CA ASP A 280 71.02 -58.29 53.25
C ASP A 280 72.01 -59.46 53.08
N ILE A 281 71.68 -60.41 52.20
CA ILE A 281 72.61 -61.49 51.83
C ILE A 281 73.85 -60.91 51.13
N GLU A 282 73.67 -60.00 50.17
CA GLU A 282 74.77 -59.40 49.43
C GLU A 282 75.70 -58.54 50.31
N THR A 283 75.11 -57.74 51.19
CA THR A 283 75.86 -56.75 51.98
C THR A 283 76.39 -57.27 53.30
N ASN A 284 75.69 -58.21 53.96
CA ASN A 284 76.07 -58.70 55.28
C ASN A 284 76.55 -60.16 55.23
N PHE A 285 75.81 -61.05 54.56
CA PHE A 285 76.15 -62.48 54.56
C PHE A 285 77.37 -62.82 53.70
N PHE A 286 77.48 -62.30 52.47
CA PHE A 286 78.64 -62.62 51.62
C PHE A 286 79.96 -62.11 52.19
N PRO A 287 80.08 -60.88 52.71
CA PRO A 287 81.32 -60.45 53.36
C PRO A 287 81.65 -61.29 54.59
N TRP A 288 80.65 -61.60 55.43
CA TRP A 288 80.85 -62.48 56.58
C TRP A 288 81.30 -63.89 56.18
N LEU A 289 80.69 -64.48 55.15
CA LEU A 289 81.06 -65.80 54.63
C LEU A 289 82.47 -65.78 54.04
N MET A 290 82.82 -64.75 53.27
CA MET A 290 84.16 -64.59 52.70
C MET A 290 85.20 -64.42 53.80
N ASP A 291 84.91 -63.67 54.86
CA ASP A 291 85.80 -63.50 56.01
C ASP A 291 86.00 -64.83 56.77
N GLU A 292 84.93 -65.58 57.01
CA GLU A 292 85.02 -66.89 57.67
C GLU A 292 85.77 -67.93 56.82
N VAL A 293 85.57 -67.92 55.49
CA VAL A 293 86.35 -68.75 54.55
C VAL A 293 87.82 -68.34 54.58
N ASN A 294 88.12 -67.04 54.57
CA ASN A 294 89.48 -66.54 54.61
C ASN A 294 90.17 -66.93 55.93
N ASN A 295 89.49 -66.78 57.07
CA ASN A 295 89.96 -67.22 58.38
C ASN A 295 90.29 -68.72 58.42
N ARG A 296 89.46 -69.57 57.80
CA ARG A 296 89.74 -71.02 57.71
C ARG A 296 90.95 -71.32 56.83
N VAL A 297 91.10 -70.59 55.74
CA VAL A 297 92.25 -70.70 54.83
C VAL A 297 93.54 -70.23 55.53
N GLU A 298 93.51 -69.12 56.25
CA GLU A 298 94.64 -68.63 57.07
C GLU A 298 95.01 -69.60 58.19
N ARG A 299 94.04 -70.17 58.91
CA ARG A 299 94.29 -71.25 59.87
C ARG A 299 94.95 -72.47 59.23
N ARG A 300 94.58 -72.78 57.98
CA ARG A 300 95.20 -73.87 57.21
C ARG A 300 96.62 -73.52 56.77
N TYR A 301 96.89 -72.27 56.36
CA TYR A 301 98.22 -71.80 56.00
C TYR A 301 99.15 -71.77 57.22
N THR A 302 98.72 -71.20 58.33
CA THR A 302 99.49 -71.18 59.59
C THR A 302 99.76 -72.59 60.11
N ALA A 303 98.80 -73.51 60.05
CA ALA A 303 99.03 -74.91 60.40
C ALA A 303 100.06 -75.59 59.49
N ARG A 304 100.07 -75.26 58.18
CA ARG A 304 101.10 -75.74 57.24
C ARG A 304 102.47 -75.14 57.54
N GLU A 305 102.55 -73.85 57.83
CA GLU A 305 103.80 -73.17 58.18
C GLU A 305 104.40 -73.71 59.49
N ILE A 306 103.58 -73.97 60.50
CA ILE A 306 104.01 -74.64 61.74
C ILE A 306 104.51 -76.06 61.43
N LEU A 307 103.84 -76.79 60.54
CA LEU A 307 104.26 -78.13 60.14
C LEU A 307 105.58 -78.09 59.36
N ASP A 308 105.76 -77.13 58.45
CA ASP A 308 106.99 -76.92 57.69
C ASP A 308 108.16 -76.52 58.60
N THR A 309 107.95 -75.65 59.59
CA THR A 309 108.96 -75.30 60.60
C THR A 309 109.32 -76.49 61.50
N MET A 310 108.33 -77.30 61.92
CA MET A 310 108.61 -78.56 62.63
C MET A 310 109.41 -79.54 61.78
N ILE A 311 109.10 -79.68 60.48
CA ILE A 311 109.90 -80.49 59.55
C ILE A 311 111.33 -79.93 59.46
N TYR A 312 111.48 -78.61 59.31
CA TYR A 312 112.77 -77.94 59.24
C TYR A 312 113.62 -78.21 60.50
N ASP A 313 113.06 -78.02 61.69
CA ASP A 313 113.73 -78.28 62.97
C ASP A 313 114.16 -79.76 63.11
N VAL A 314 113.29 -80.70 62.71
CA VAL A 314 113.62 -82.13 62.71
C VAL A 314 114.76 -82.43 61.72
N THR A 315 114.76 -81.81 60.55
CA THR A 315 115.85 -81.96 59.57
C THR A 315 117.15 -81.34 60.05
N GLN A 316 117.13 -80.16 60.69
CA GLN A 316 118.32 -79.55 61.30
C GLN A 316 118.87 -80.42 62.44
N LYS A 317 118.05 -80.87 63.37
CA LYS A 317 118.49 -81.78 64.46
C LYS A 317 119.04 -83.11 63.95
N ARG A 318 118.59 -83.57 62.76
CA ARG A 318 119.19 -84.75 62.10
C ARG A 318 120.50 -84.42 61.41
N LEU A 319 120.61 -83.25 60.78
CA LEU A 319 121.86 -82.77 60.18
C LEU A 319 122.94 -82.52 61.24
N GLU A 320 122.59 -81.92 62.36
CA GLU A 320 123.48 -81.73 63.52
C GLU A 320 123.97 -83.08 64.07
N ARG A 321 123.07 -84.06 64.26
CA ARG A 321 123.48 -85.43 64.65
C ARG A 321 124.41 -86.10 63.64
N PHE A 322 124.16 -85.91 62.35
CA PHE A 322 125.03 -86.47 61.31
C PHE A 322 126.42 -85.80 61.30
N ASN A 323 126.47 -84.48 61.49
CA ASN A 323 127.72 -83.75 61.61
C ASN A 323 128.48 -84.12 62.91
N GLU A 324 127.80 -84.34 64.03
CA GLU A 324 128.40 -84.87 65.26
C GLU A 324 129.01 -86.26 65.06
N GLU A 325 128.37 -87.12 64.26
CA GLU A 325 128.90 -88.43 63.84
C GLU A 325 130.11 -88.31 62.89
N GLU A 326 130.19 -87.27 62.03
CA GLU A 326 131.38 -86.99 61.21
C GLU A 326 132.52 -86.29 61.97
N THR A 327 132.26 -85.66 63.12
CA THR A 327 133.27 -84.93 63.92
C THR A 327 133.91 -85.80 65.02
N GLN A 328 133.60 -87.10 65.10
CA GLN A 328 134.38 -88.05 65.89
C GLN A 328 135.53 -88.66 65.05
N PRO A 329 136.80 -88.27 65.28
CA PRO A 329 137.94 -88.99 64.73
C PRO A 329 138.16 -90.32 65.46
N GLU A 330 138.55 -91.35 64.70
CA GLU A 330 139.08 -92.62 65.20
C GLU A 330 140.08 -92.41 66.35
N LYS A 331 139.81 -93.02 67.52
CA LYS A 331 140.84 -93.38 68.51
C LYS A 331 140.50 -94.69 69.24
N SER A 332 141.17 -95.75 68.79
CA SER A 332 142.01 -96.69 69.55
C SER A 332 141.55 -97.21 70.93
N ASP A 333 141.47 -98.55 70.97
CA ASP A 333 142.01 -99.49 71.96
C ASP A 333 141.54 -99.41 73.43
N SER A 334 140.69 -100.37 73.80
CA SER A 334 140.97 -101.43 74.80
C SER A 334 139.97 -102.57 74.68
#